data_AF-A0AAD5RTM0-F1
#
_entry.id   AF-A0AAD5RTM0-F1
#
_cell.length_a   1.000
_cell.length_b   1.000
_cell.length_c   1.000
_cell.angle_alpha   90.00
_cell.angle_beta   90.00
_cell.angle_gamma   90.00
#
_symmetry.space_group_name_H-M   'P 1'
#
loop_
_entity.id
_entity.type
_entity.pdbx_description
1 polymer ?
#
loop_
_entity_poly.entity_id
_entity_poly.type
_entity_poly.pdbx_seq_one_letter_code
_entity_poly.pdbx_strand_id
1 'polypeptide(L)'
;MEPPSKVPTPALCAAAVLVVAAVAYLWLPSTNSVLALPGAIPCVSNTWLYTTDMESFLLRASVCSPSEYPTGEWLTVRVMEVLRKDMAEAAIVSLAGPRILELNPDLLEILWEFDEIAASLVWGLPRWLSRKAWNRRDRFGAVQVAITGLFACALVPFPQCSPMTIWCVMEVAKDPALFRAVRDEVMTAYVTDPATSKCALDLQAVLSLPVLQSIYTESLRLRLSINITREVMEPMTVDDHKLEKGSLLQAPSEMAHYGEAVWDAEGHPASEFWAESHITYFEMTDEAGNL
;
A
#
# COMPACT_ATOMS: atom_id res chain seq x y z
N MET A 1 31.91 -43.41 31.69
CA MET A 1 30.95 -42.83 30.73
C MET A 1 30.43 -41.55 31.36
N GLU A 2 30.97 -40.41 30.95
CA GLU A 2 30.46 -39.09 31.36
C GLU A 2 29.14 -38.79 30.62
N PRO A 3 28.19 -38.08 31.25
CA PRO A 3 26.94 -37.69 30.60
C PRO A 3 27.21 -36.58 29.56
N PRO A 4 26.43 -36.53 28.46
CA PRO A 4 26.67 -35.54 27.42
C PRO A 4 26.39 -34.12 27.96
N SER A 5 27.34 -33.21 27.72
CA SER A 5 27.19 -31.80 28.01
C SER A 5 26.03 -31.23 27.19
N LYS A 6 24.95 -30.82 27.88
CA LYS A 6 23.83 -30.10 27.28
C LYS A 6 24.25 -28.67 27.00
N VAL A 7 24.98 -28.45 25.91
CA VAL A 7 25.16 -27.10 25.37
C VAL A 7 23.84 -26.73 24.68
N PRO A 8 23.11 -25.70 25.16
CA PRO A 8 21.85 -25.29 24.53
C PRO A 8 22.10 -24.81 23.10
N THR A 9 21.21 -25.17 22.19
CA THR A 9 21.29 -24.77 20.78
C THR A 9 21.16 -23.25 20.62
N PRO A 10 21.81 -22.63 19.62
CA PRO A 10 21.84 -21.18 19.43
C PRO A 10 20.45 -20.52 19.38
N ALA A 11 19.46 -21.23 18.84
CA ALA A 11 18.07 -20.79 18.78
C ALA A 11 17.43 -20.65 20.17
N LEU A 12 17.78 -21.54 21.11
CA LEU A 12 17.26 -21.54 22.48
C LEU A 12 17.89 -20.39 23.29
N CYS A 13 19.16 -20.07 23.01
CA CYS A 13 19.82 -18.89 23.56
C CYS A 13 19.22 -17.58 23.03
N ALA A 14 18.90 -17.51 21.72
CA ALA A 14 18.26 -16.34 21.12
C ALA A 14 16.84 -16.09 21.68
N ALA A 15 16.04 -17.14 21.83
CA ALA A 15 14.71 -17.04 22.43
C ALA A 15 14.78 -16.61 23.90
N ALA A 16 15.72 -17.16 24.68
CA ALA A 16 15.92 -16.75 26.07
C ALA A 16 16.36 -15.28 26.21
N VAL A 17 17.22 -14.79 25.31
CA VAL A 17 17.65 -13.38 25.29
C VAL A 17 16.49 -12.45 24.95
N LEU A 18 15.60 -12.82 24.02
CA LEU A 18 14.41 -12.03 23.67
C LEU A 18 13.41 -11.97 24.83
N VAL A 19 13.20 -13.08 25.55
CA VAL A 19 12.33 -13.10 26.73
C VAL A 19 12.91 -12.26 27.87
N VAL A 20 14.21 -12.37 28.14
CA VAL A 20 14.88 -11.54 29.16
C VAL A 20 14.86 -10.06 28.79
N ALA A 21 15.02 -9.72 27.51
CA ALA A 21 14.91 -8.34 27.03
C ALA A 21 13.49 -7.78 27.16
N ALA A 22 12.45 -8.59 26.89
CA ALA A 22 11.06 -8.21 27.07
C ALA A 22 10.70 -8.00 28.54
N VAL A 23 11.17 -8.87 29.44
CA VAL A 23 10.98 -8.73 30.89
C VAL A 23 11.75 -7.51 31.42
N ALA A 24 12.98 -7.27 30.97
CA ALA A 24 13.74 -6.08 31.36
C ALA A 24 13.07 -4.78 30.87
N TYR A 25 12.44 -4.80 29.69
CA TYR A 25 11.68 -3.67 29.15
C TYR A 25 10.44 -3.34 29.98
N LEU A 26 9.76 -4.37 30.52
CA LEU A 26 8.61 -4.21 31.41
C LEU A 26 8.99 -3.69 32.82
N TRP A 27 10.26 -3.79 33.21
CA TRP A 27 10.75 -3.46 34.56
C TRP A 27 11.57 -2.16 34.63
N LEU A 28 11.85 -1.52 33.49
CA LEU A 28 12.49 -0.21 33.46
C LEU A 28 11.47 0.87 33.87
N PRO A 29 11.76 1.71 34.90
CA PRO A 29 10.89 2.82 35.26
C PRO A 29 10.70 3.72 34.05
N SER A 30 9.45 4.05 33.71
CA SER A 30 9.08 4.85 32.54
C SER A 30 9.65 6.27 32.60
N THR A 31 10.92 6.44 32.22
CA THR A 31 11.52 7.74 31.93
C THR A 31 11.75 7.84 30.44
N ASN A 32 10.65 7.85 29.70
CA ASN A 32 10.55 8.45 28.38
C ASN A 32 9.08 8.78 28.23
N SER A 33 8.71 10.01 28.60
CA SER A 33 7.51 10.61 28.05
C SER A 33 7.65 10.54 26.53
N VAL A 34 6.99 9.57 25.90
CA VAL A 34 6.64 9.67 24.49
C VAL A 34 5.95 11.01 24.38
N LEU A 35 6.48 11.90 23.52
CA LEU A 35 5.84 13.16 23.23
C LEU A 35 4.46 12.80 22.69
N ALA A 36 3.44 12.86 23.54
CA ALA A 36 2.06 12.70 23.13
C ALA A 36 1.79 13.87 22.19
N LEU A 37 1.77 13.61 20.89
CA LEU A 37 1.19 14.53 19.93
C LEU A 37 -0.31 14.54 20.24
N PRO A 38 -0.85 15.60 20.89
CA PRO A 38 -2.25 15.66 21.19
C PRO A 38 -2.96 15.85 19.84
N GLY A 39 -3.70 14.85 19.39
CA GLY A 39 -4.53 14.97 18.20
C GLY A 39 -3.98 14.37 16.91
N ALA A 40 -3.09 13.36 16.95
CA ALA A 40 -2.84 12.54 15.76
C ALA A 40 -4.12 11.73 15.45
N ILE A 41 -4.93 12.27 14.54
CA ILE A 41 -6.18 11.66 14.09
C ILE A 41 -5.84 10.30 13.43
N PRO A 42 -6.38 9.18 13.92
CA PRO A 42 -6.09 7.85 13.38
C PRO A 42 -6.92 7.55 12.12
N CYS A 43 -6.98 8.50 11.17
CA CYS A 43 -7.61 8.30 9.87
C CYS A 43 -6.78 8.95 8.76
N VAL A 44 -5.74 8.26 8.31
CA VAL A 44 -4.99 8.67 7.11
C VAL A 44 -4.75 7.45 6.23
N SER A 45 -5.83 6.83 5.74
CA SER A 45 -5.74 6.05 4.50
C SER A 45 -6.41 6.78 3.32
N ASN A 46 -7.49 7.55 3.58
CA ASN A 46 -8.26 8.19 2.52
C ASN A 46 -8.01 9.70 2.39
N THR A 47 -7.34 10.34 3.34
CA THR A 47 -7.04 11.79 3.30
C THR A 47 -6.29 12.16 2.03
N TRP A 48 -5.42 11.28 1.53
CA TRP A 48 -4.67 11.48 0.29
C TRP A 48 -5.55 11.68 -0.95
N LEU A 49 -6.64 10.93 -1.06
CA LEU A 49 -7.61 11.07 -2.17
C LEU A 49 -8.27 12.45 -2.16
N TYR A 50 -8.45 13.05 -0.98
CA TYR A 50 -9.07 14.36 -0.83
C TYR A 50 -8.09 15.53 -0.91
N THR A 51 -6.79 15.29 -0.66
CA THR A 51 -5.76 16.35 -0.62
C THR A 51 -4.92 16.43 -1.89
N THR A 52 -5.07 15.49 -2.82
CA THR A 52 -4.25 15.39 -4.03
C THR A 52 -5.10 15.64 -5.27
N ASP A 53 -4.60 16.47 -6.19
CA ASP A 53 -5.18 16.58 -7.53
C ASP A 53 -4.93 15.28 -8.31
N MET A 54 -5.94 14.42 -8.33
CA MET A 54 -5.86 13.09 -8.93
C MET A 54 -5.76 13.14 -10.45
N GLU A 55 -6.41 14.10 -11.10
CA GLU A 55 -6.34 14.25 -12.56
C GLU A 55 -4.92 14.58 -12.98
N SER A 56 -4.32 15.56 -12.32
CA SER A 56 -2.93 15.93 -12.59
C SER A 56 -1.93 14.83 -12.20
N PHE A 57 -2.22 14.04 -11.15
CA PHE A 57 -1.44 12.84 -10.81
C PHE A 57 -1.48 11.81 -11.94
N LEU A 58 -2.68 11.42 -12.38
CA LEU A 58 -2.88 10.43 -13.42
C LEU A 58 -2.24 10.86 -14.74
N LEU A 59 -2.39 12.14 -15.11
CA LEU A 59 -1.70 12.70 -16.28
C LEU A 59 -0.19 12.57 -16.16
N ARG A 60 0.41 12.94 -15.02
CA ARG A 60 1.87 12.82 -14.81
C ARG A 60 2.34 11.36 -14.80
N ALA A 61 1.61 10.48 -14.13
CA ALA A 61 1.94 9.06 -14.06
C ALA A 61 1.78 8.35 -15.42
N SER A 62 0.89 8.85 -16.29
CA SER A 62 0.68 8.30 -17.63
C SER A 62 1.76 8.71 -18.65
N VAL A 63 2.51 9.78 -18.38
CA VAL A 63 3.56 10.27 -19.27
C VAL A 63 4.87 9.56 -18.94
N CYS A 64 5.16 8.48 -19.66
CA CYS A 64 6.52 7.94 -19.71
C CYS A 64 7.45 8.98 -20.36
N SER A 65 8.55 9.30 -19.68
CA SER A 65 9.56 10.21 -20.24
C SER A 65 10.15 9.60 -21.53
N PRO A 66 9.98 10.22 -22.71
CA PRO A 66 10.47 9.67 -23.97
C PRO A 66 12.00 9.52 -24.02
N SER A 67 12.74 10.23 -23.16
CA SER A 67 14.19 10.10 -23.03
C SER A 67 14.62 8.88 -22.21
N GLU A 68 13.76 8.40 -21.31
CA GLU A 68 14.05 7.22 -20.47
C GLU A 68 13.49 5.94 -21.10
N TYR A 69 12.38 6.03 -21.84
CA TYR A 69 11.71 4.90 -22.49
C TYR A 69 11.49 5.20 -23.99
N PRO A 70 12.50 5.04 -24.86
CA PRO A 70 12.38 5.27 -26.30
C PRO A 70 11.35 4.36 -26.97
N THR A 71 10.48 4.97 -27.78
CA THR A 71 9.48 4.24 -28.57
C THR A 71 10.14 3.42 -29.68
N GLY A 72 9.80 2.14 -29.76
CA GLY A 72 10.26 1.24 -30.84
C GLY A 72 11.42 0.31 -30.47
N GLU A 73 11.92 0.39 -29.22
CA GLU A 73 12.97 -0.48 -28.72
C GLU A 73 12.46 -1.33 -27.54
N TRP A 74 12.92 -2.58 -27.45
CA TRP A 74 12.64 -3.44 -26.30
C TRP A 74 13.64 -3.18 -25.18
N LEU A 75 13.13 -2.82 -24.01
CA LEU A 75 13.94 -2.57 -22.82
C LEU A 75 13.60 -3.58 -21.72
N THR A 76 14.64 -4.16 -21.11
CA THR A 76 14.47 -4.98 -19.91
C THR A 76 14.52 -4.08 -18.69
N VAL A 77 13.39 -3.96 -18.00
CA VAL A 77 13.23 -3.08 -16.83
C VAL A 77 12.82 -3.89 -15.60
N ARG A 78 13.19 -3.41 -14.42
CA ARG A 78 12.61 -3.90 -13.17
C ARG A 78 11.33 -3.13 -12.90
N VAL A 79 10.18 -3.81 -13.02
CA VAL A 79 8.84 -3.20 -12.89
C VAL A 79 8.71 -2.34 -11.62
N MET A 80 9.22 -2.85 -10.48
CA MET A 80 9.26 -2.11 -9.22
C MET A 80 10.02 -0.79 -9.32
N GLU A 81 11.13 -0.72 -10.04
CA GLU A 81 11.94 0.50 -10.12
C GLU A 81 11.30 1.58 -10.98
N VAL A 82 10.72 1.16 -12.11
CA VAL A 82 9.97 2.04 -13.02
C VAL A 82 8.81 2.71 -12.27
N LEU A 83 7.97 1.91 -11.63
CA LEU A 83 6.79 2.43 -10.93
C LEU A 83 7.17 3.23 -9.69
N ARG A 84 8.20 2.79 -8.94
CA ARG A 84 8.63 3.46 -7.71
C ARG A 84 9.11 4.89 -7.97
N LYS A 85 9.89 5.12 -9.01
CA LYS A 85 10.43 6.45 -9.32
C LYS A 85 9.34 7.36 -9.88
N ASP A 86 8.69 6.92 -10.97
CA ASP A 86 7.79 7.78 -11.75
C ASP A 86 6.49 8.08 -10.99
N MET A 87 5.93 7.08 -10.30
CA MET A 87 4.73 7.30 -9.48
C MET A 87 5.02 8.19 -8.28
N ALA A 88 6.18 8.05 -7.63
CA ALA A 88 6.53 8.86 -6.45
C ALA A 88 6.87 10.32 -6.79
N GLU A 89 7.43 10.57 -7.97
CA GLU A 89 7.59 11.93 -8.47
C GLU A 89 6.24 12.56 -8.81
N ALA A 90 5.43 11.88 -9.64
CA ALA A 90 4.10 12.35 -10.05
C ALA A 90 3.25 12.68 -8.83
N ALA A 91 3.26 11.79 -7.84
CA ALA A 91 2.71 11.92 -6.50
C ALA A 91 3.08 13.20 -5.76
N ILE A 92 4.38 13.41 -5.51
CA ILE A 92 4.87 14.55 -4.74
C ILE A 92 4.54 15.86 -5.46
N VAL A 93 4.71 15.89 -6.78
CA VAL A 93 4.37 17.06 -7.60
C VAL A 93 2.87 17.34 -7.55
N SER A 94 2.02 16.32 -7.49
CA SER A 94 0.56 16.48 -7.39
C SER A 94 0.11 17.01 -6.04
N LEU A 95 0.79 16.60 -4.96
CA LEU A 95 0.42 17.00 -3.61
C LEU A 95 1.02 18.37 -3.22
N ALA A 96 2.28 18.60 -3.55
CA ALA A 96 3.07 19.73 -3.04
C ALA A 96 3.61 20.66 -4.14
N GLY A 97 3.35 20.36 -5.42
CA GLY A 97 3.87 21.10 -6.57
C GLY A 97 5.33 20.74 -6.89
N PRO A 98 5.84 21.16 -8.07
CA PRO A 98 7.19 20.83 -8.53
C PRO A 98 8.29 21.53 -7.72
N ARG A 99 7.97 22.67 -7.10
CA ARG A 99 8.95 23.50 -6.38
C ARG A 99 9.65 22.77 -5.23
N ILE A 100 8.99 21.77 -4.63
CA ILE A 100 9.58 21.00 -3.52
C ILE A 100 10.77 20.14 -3.98
N LEU A 101 10.70 19.60 -5.19
CA LEU A 101 11.77 18.79 -5.80
C LEU A 101 12.88 19.69 -6.36
N GLU A 102 12.55 20.88 -6.87
CA GLU A 102 13.56 21.86 -7.28
C GLU A 102 14.42 22.34 -6.09
N LEU A 103 13.79 22.51 -4.92
CA LEU A 103 14.48 22.93 -3.71
C LEU A 103 15.24 21.77 -3.04
N ASN A 104 14.77 20.53 -3.23
CA ASN A 104 15.32 19.33 -2.62
C ASN A 104 15.39 18.19 -3.67
N PRO A 105 16.39 18.20 -4.56
CA PRO A 105 16.48 17.19 -5.63
C PRO A 105 16.64 15.76 -5.09
N ASP A 106 17.30 15.62 -3.94
CA ASP A 106 17.52 14.31 -3.29
C ASP A 106 16.31 13.85 -2.43
N LEU A 107 15.20 14.59 -2.46
CA LEU A 107 14.05 14.31 -1.59
C LEU A 107 13.50 12.90 -1.81
N LEU A 108 13.33 12.46 -3.05
CA LEU A 108 12.83 11.12 -3.36
C LEU A 108 13.74 10.03 -2.76
N GLU A 109 15.05 10.16 -2.89
CA GLU A 109 16.02 9.20 -2.33
C GLU A 109 15.94 9.17 -0.80
N ILE A 110 15.85 10.34 -0.16
CA ILE A 110 15.68 10.47 1.29
C ILE A 110 14.40 9.78 1.76
N LEU A 111 13.30 9.93 1.04
CA LEU A 111 12.03 9.31 1.38
C LEU A 111 12.11 7.78 1.28
N TRP A 112 12.79 7.24 0.26
CA TRP A 112 13.03 5.80 0.14
C TRP A 112 13.97 5.26 1.22
N GLU A 113 15.03 6.01 1.58
CA GLU A 113 15.91 5.64 2.70
C GLU A 113 15.15 5.55 4.03
N PHE A 114 14.11 6.38 4.21
CA PHE A 114 13.24 6.38 5.38
C PHE A 114 12.28 5.19 5.36
N ASP A 115 11.65 4.87 4.22
CA ASP A 115 10.75 3.73 4.08
C ASP A 115 11.43 2.41 4.50
N GLU A 116 12.70 2.21 4.11
CA GLU A 116 13.51 1.04 4.51
C GLU A 116 13.66 0.86 6.03
N ILE A 117 13.57 1.94 6.81
CA ILE A 117 13.76 1.92 8.26
C ILE A 117 12.46 2.15 9.05
N ALA A 118 11.36 2.51 8.36
CA ALA A 118 10.10 2.89 8.98
C ALA A 118 9.58 1.78 9.91
N ALA A 119 9.60 0.53 9.48
CA ALA A 119 9.20 -0.60 10.32
C ALA A 119 10.04 -0.70 11.60
N SER A 120 11.38 -0.55 11.50
CA SER A 120 12.26 -0.59 12.68
C SER A 120 11.98 0.55 13.67
N LEU A 121 11.56 1.71 13.16
CA LEU A 121 11.19 2.87 13.97
C LEU A 121 9.82 2.69 14.62
N VAL A 122 8.83 2.15 13.89
CA VAL A 122 7.47 1.86 14.39
C VAL A 122 7.50 0.87 15.55
N TRP A 123 8.32 -0.17 15.45
CA TRP A 123 8.52 -1.15 16.54
C TRP A 123 9.33 -0.60 17.72
N GLY A 124 9.83 0.64 17.64
CA GLY A 124 10.56 1.29 18.73
C GLY A 124 11.88 0.61 19.08
N LEU A 125 12.54 -0.06 18.12
CA LEU A 125 13.73 -0.86 18.39
C LEU A 125 14.85 0.01 19.03
N PRO A 126 15.49 -0.45 20.12
CA PRO A 126 16.54 0.31 20.78
C PRO A 126 17.72 0.64 19.86
N ARG A 127 18.42 1.76 20.15
CA ARG A 127 19.58 2.24 19.38
C ARG A 127 20.65 1.18 19.12
N TRP A 128 20.90 0.31 20.08
CA TRP A 128 21.91 -0.74 19.94
C TRP A 128 21.50 -1.86 18.98
N LEU A 129 20.20 -2.12 18.82
CA LEU A 129 19.66 -3.16 17.94
C LEU A 129 19.52 -2.68 16.50
N SER A 130 19.18 -1.41 16.31
CA SER A 130 19.03 -0.81 14.97
C SER A 130 19.81 0.49 14.83
N ARG A 131 21.14 0.45 15.04
CA ARG A 131 22.01 1.64 14.89
C ARG A 131 21.83 2.32 13.54
N LYS A 132 21.61 1.54 12.48
CA LYS A 132 21.38 2.03 11.11
C LYS A 132 20.10 2.89 11.02
N ALA A 133 18.98 2.43 11.60
CA ALA A 133 17.73 3.20 11.59
C ALA A 133 17.86 4.50 12.38
N TRP A 134 18.54 4.46 13.53
CA TRP A 134 18.73 5.65 14.37
C TRP A 134 19.67 6.67 13.73
N ASN A 135 20.79 6.25 13.13
CA ASN A 135 21.70 7.14 12.44
C ASN A 135 21.06 7.80 11.21
N ARG A 136 20.27 7.02 10.43
CA ARG A 136 19.50 7.56 9.31
C ARG A 136 18.42 8.52 9.80
N ARG A 137 17.68 8.17 10.86
CA ARG A 137 16.70 9.07 11.49
C ARG A 137 17.32 10.41 11.88
N ASP A 138 18.47 10.39 12.52
CA ASP A 138 19.14 11.61 12.99
C ASP A 138 19.68 12.47 11.81
N ARG A 139 19.93 11.88 10.63
CA ARG A 139 20.24 12.59 9.36
C ARG A 139 19.05 13.44 8.86
N PHE A 140 17.82 13.08 9.22
CA PHE A 140 16.60 13.78 8.79
C PHE A 140 16.19 14.94 9.72
N GLY A 141 16.92 15.20 10.80
CA GLY A 141 16.50 16.02 11.95
C GLY A 141 16.06 17.47 11.68
N ALA A 142 16.54 18.14 10.62
CA ALA A 142 16.13 19.51 10.28
C ALA A 142 14.87 19.58 9.39
N VAL A 143 14.59 18.52 8.63
CA VAL A 143 13.44 18.42 7.72
C VAL A 143 12.39 17.44 8.30
N GLN A 144 12.63 16.91 9.50
CA GLN A 144 11.86 15.86 10.16
C GLN A 144 10.35 16.17 10.20
N VAL A 145 9.93 17.40 10.51
CA VAL A 145 8.51 17.75 10.63
C VAL A 145 7.83 17.83 9.25
N ALA A 146 8.51 18.43 8.27
CA ALA A 146 8.02 18.52 6.90
C ALA A 146 8.03 17.15 6.19
N ILE A 147 9.09 16.36 6.38
CA ILE A 147 9.19 14.97 5.95
C ILE A 147 8.12 14.15 6.65
N THR A 148 7.97 14.20 7.98
CA THR A 148 6.96 13.39 8.70
C THR A 148 5.53 13.76 8.30
N GLY A 149 5.24 15.04 8.08
CA GLY A 149 3.93 15.51 7.58
C GLY A 149 3.65 15.07 6.14
N LEU A 150 4.63 15.23 5.24
CA LEU A 150 4.56 14.71 3.87
C LEU A 150 4.55 13.16 3.87
N PHE A 151 5.18 12.52 4.84
CA PHE A 151 5.25 11.07 4.99
C PHE A 151 3.90 10.50 5.41
N ALA A 152 3.25 11.12 6.37
CA ALA A 152 1.91 10.74 6.80
C ALA A 152 0.87 10.97 5.69
N CYS A 153 0.94 12.10 4.97
CA CYS A 153 -0.08 12.45 3.96
C CYS A 153 0.15 11.84 2.58
N ALA A 154 1.40 11.59 2.19
CA ALA A 154 1.78 11.13 0.86
C ALA A 154 2.39 9.71 0.90
N LEU A 155 3.29 9.40 1.84
CA LEU A 155 4.09 8.17 1.80
C LEU A 155 3.51 6.98 2.55
N VAL A 156 2.37 7.09 3.23
CA VAL A 156 1.61 5.90 3.66
C VAL A 156 0.83 5.31 2.48
N PRO A 157 0.16 6.11 1.61
CA PRO A 157 -0.47 5.61 0.39
C PRO A 157 0.49 5.13 -0.70
N PHE A 158 1.58 5.84 -1.01
CA PHE A 158 2.41 5.53 -2.19
C PHE A 158 3.07 4.13 -2.19
N PRO A 159 3.66 3.67 -1.08
CA PRO A 159 4.17 2.31 -0.96
C PRO A 159 3.07 1.26 -1.00
N GLN A 160 1.80 1.62 -0.87
CA GLN A 160 0.66 0.70 -1.03
C GLN A 160 0.16 0.69 -2.49
N CYS A 161 0.12 1.85 -3.15
CA CYS A 161 -0.27 1.96 -4.56
C CYS A 161 0.73 1.26 -5.49
N SER A 162 2.04 1.43 -5.26
CA SER A 162 3.09 0.85 -6.12
C SER A 162 3.03 -0.68 -6.22
N PRO A 163 3.03 -1.45 -5.11
CA PRO A 163 2.89 -2.91 -5.18
C PRO A 163 1.51 -3.32 -5.68
N MET A 164 0.44 -2.55 -5.41
CA MET A 164 -0.89 -2.87 -5.94
C MET A 164 -0.92 -2.77 -7.47
N THR A 165 -0.40 -1.68 -8.04
CA THR A 165 -0.24 -1.54 -9.49
C THR A 165 0.56 -2.70 -10.07
N ILE A 166 1.61 -3.15 -9.38
CA ILE A 166 2.44 -4.27 -9.82
C ILE A 166 1.68 -5.57 -9.81
N TRP A 167 0.92 -5.84 -8.75
CA TRP A 167 0.06 -7.02 -8.69
C TRP A 167 -0.96 -7.01 -9.82
N CYS A 168 -1.68 -5.91 -10.05
CA CYS A 168 -2.61 -5.78 -11.16
C CYS A 168 -1.94 -6.04 -12.52
N VAL A 169 -0.78 -5.40 -12.77
CA VAL A 169 -0.02 -5.59 -14.02
C VAL A 169 0.43 -7.05 -14.17
N MET A 170 0.89 -7.68 -13.10
CA MET A 170 1.30 -9.08 -13.12
C MET A 170 0.13 -10.02 -13.39
N GLU A 171 -1.03 -9.83 -12.76
CA GLU A 171 -2.20 -10.68 -13.01
C GLU A 171 -2.71 -10.52 -14.45
N VAL A 172 -2.74 -9.29 -14.97
CA VAL A 172 -3.11 -9.02 -16.37
C VAL A 172 -2.08 -9.61 -17.36
N ALA A 173 -0.78 -9.50 -17.07
CA ALA A 173 0.27 -9.97 -17.96
C ALA A 173 0.39 -11.51 -18.03
N LYS A 174 -0.04 -12.23 -16.99
CA LYS A 174 -0.02 -13.71 -16.97
C LYS A 174 -1.09 -14.33 -17.88
N ASP A 175 -2.19 -13.62 -18.12
CA ASP A 175 -3.31 -14.11 -18.92
C ASP A 175 -3.50 -13.28 -20.20
N PRO A 176 -3.13 -13.83 -21.38
CA PRO A 176 -3.33 -13.16 -22.65
C PRO A 176 -4.78 -12.82 -22.99
N ALA A 177 -5.76 -13.58 -22.49
CA ALA A 177 -7.18 -13.29 -22.69
C ALA A 177 -7.62 -12.08 -21.86
N LEU A 178 -7.26 -12.06 -20.58
CA LEU A 178 -7.48 -10.91 -19.70
C LEU A 178 -6.80 -9.65 -20.23
N PHE A 179 -5.55 -9.74 -20.69
CA PHE A 179 -4.85 -8.62 -21.32
C PHE A 179 -5.61 -8.04 -22.51
N ARG A 180 -6.18 -8.90 -23.37
CA ARG A 180 -7.01 -8.44 -24.50
C ARG A 180 -8.29 -7.79 -24.02
N ALA A 181 -8.99 -8.39 -23.05
CA ALA A 181 -10.22 -7.82 -22.50
C ALA A 181 -9.99 -6.43 -21.88
N VAL A 182 -8.95 -6.29 -21.05
CA VAL A 182 -8.56 -4.99 -20.47
C VAL A 182 -8.20 -3.99 -21.54
N ARG A 183 -7.44 -4.40 -22.56
CA ARG A 183 -7.08 -3.52 -23.67
C ARG A 183 -8.33 -3.04 -24.41
N ASP A 184 -9.21 -3.95 -24.80
CA ASP A 184 -10.42 -3.63 -25.56
C ASP A 184 -11.34 -2.71 -24.76
N GLU A 185 -11.46 -2.94 -23.45
CA GLU A 185 -12.21 -2.07 -22.53
C GLU A 185 -11.57 -0.67 -22.41
N VAL A 186 -10.25 -0.57 -22.21
CA VAL A 186 -9.56 0.73 -22.15
C VAL A 186 -9.68 1.50 -23.48
N MET A 187 -9.72 0.79 -24.61
CA MET A 187 -9.93 1.42 -25.91
C MET A 187 -11.27 2.17 -26.01
N THR A 188 -12.29 1.77 -25.24
CA THR A 188 -13.59 2.47 -25.24
C THR A 188 -13.56 3.81 -24.49
N ALA A 189 -12.54 4.04 -23.66
CA ALA A 189 -12.37 5.29 -22.91
C ALA A 189 -11.60 6.38 -23.71
N TYR A 190 -11.17 6.08 -24.95
CA TYR A 190 -10.56 7.11 -25.80
C TYR A 190 -11.62 8.01 -26.41
N VAL A 191 -11.48 9.31 -26.18
CA VAL A 191 -12.35 10.34 -26.73
C VAL A 191 -11.57 11.15 -27.76
N THR A 192 -12.19 11.39 -28.91
CA THR A 192 -11.64 12.30 -29.92
C THR A 192 -12.30 13.65 -29.79
N ASP A 193 -11.50 14.69 -29.54
CA ASP A 193 -11.98 16.06 -29.53
C ASP A 193 -12.50 16.45 -30.93
N PRO A 194 -13.80 16.78 -31.09
CA PRO A 194 -14.38 17.13 -32.38
C PRO A 194 -13.76 18.38 -33.02
N ALA A 195 -13.20 19.30 -32.22
CA ALA A 195 -12.63 20.55 -32.69
C ALA A 195 -11.16 20.40 -33.10
N THR A 196 -10.39 19.61 -32.36
CA THR A 196 -8.93 19.47 -32.60
C THR A 196 -8.54 18.16 -33.28
N SER A 197 -9.46 17.21 -33.42
CA SER A 197 -9.20 15.83 -33.86
C SER A 197 -8.14 15.11 -33.00
N LYS A 198 -7.83 15.65 -31.82
CA LYS A 198 -6.87 15.06 -30.89
C LYS A 198 -7.57 13.93 -30.13
N CYS A 199 -7.01 12.74 -30.20
CA CYS A 199 -7.42 11.62 -29.39
C CYS A 199 -6.78 11.74 -28.00
N ALA A 200 -7.58 11.64 -26.95
CA ALA A 200 -7.14 11.65 -25.56
C ALA A 200 -7.87 10.55 -24.78
N LEU A 201 -7.22 10.03 -23.75
CA LEU A 201 -7.82 9.08 -22.84
C LEU A 201 -8.68 9.84 -21.82
N ASP A 202 -9.96 9.49 -21.70
CA ASP A 202 -10.83 10.01 -20.65
C ASP A 202 -10.56 9.27 -19.34
N LEU A 203 -9.82 9.94 -18.45
CA LEU A 203 -9.44 9.37 -17.16
C LEU A 203 -10.64 9.09 -16.25
N GLN A 204 -11.73 9.86 -16.35
CA GLN A 204 -12.93 9.62 -15.55
C GLN A 204 -13.67 8.38 -16.03
N ALA A 205 -13.73 8.17 -17.35
CA ALA A 205 -14.26 6.95 -17.92
C ALA A 205 -13.42 5.72 -17.54
N VAL A 206 -12.08 5.83 -17.56
CA VAL A 206 -11.18 4.73 -17.15
C VAL A 206 -11.46 4.28 -15.71
N LEU A 207 -11.73 5.23 -14.81
CA LEU A 207 -12.01 4.92 -13.39
C LEU A 207 -13.33 4.17 -13.19
N SER A 208 -14.24 4.14 -14.15
CA SER A 208 -15.52 3.42 -14.06
C SER A 208 -15.57 2.14 -14.90
N LEU A 209 -14.46 1.77 -15.55
CA LEU A 209 -14.38 0.56 -16.37
C LEU A 209 -14.51 -0.71 -15.50
N PRO A 210 -15.49 -1.60 -15.78
CA PRO A 210 -15.84 -2.70 -14.90
C PRO A 210 -14.74 -3.75 -14.72
N VAL A 211 -14.04 -4.15 -15.79
CA VAL A 211 -12.96 -5.15 -15.67
C VAL A 211 -11.78 -4.57 -14.90
N LEU A 212 -11.39 -3.31 -15.16
CA LEU A 212 -10.36 -2.64 -14.37
C LEU A 212 -10.72 -2.51 -12.89
N GLN A 213 -11.96 -2.13 -12.56
CA GLN A 213 -12.44 -2.03 -11.18
C GLN A 213 -12.44 -3.39 -10.48
N SER A 214 -12.84 -4.44 -11.20
CA SER A 214 -12.85 -5.80 -10.66
C SER A 214 -11.44 -6.31 -10.40
N ILE A 215 -10.50 -6.14 -11.35
CA ILE A 215 -9.07 -6.49 -11.16
C ILE A 215 -8.48 -5.77 -9.96
N TYR A 216 -8.74 -4.47 -9.82
CA TYR A 216 -8.22 -3.66 -8.72
C TYR A 216 -8.78 -4.14 -7.38
N THR A 217 -10.09 -4.36 -7.31
CA THR A 217 -10.77 -4.80 -6.08
C THR A 217 -10.32 -6.19 -5.66
N GLU A 218 -10.21 -7.11 -6.62
CA GLU A 218 -9.73 -8.47 -6.36
C GLU A 218 -8.26 -8.52 -5.94
N SER A 219 -7.42 -7.67 -6.56
CA SER A 219 -6.03 -7.52 -6.15
C SER A 219 -5.92 -6.98 -4.72
N LEU A 220 -6.77 -6.02 -4.34
CA LEU A 220 -6.85 -5.55 -2.95
C LEU A 220 -7.26 -6.67 -1.99
N ARG A 221 -8.29 -7.45 -2.34
CA ARG A 221 -8.76 -8.58 -1.52
C ARG A 221 -7.60 -9.53 -1.20
N LEU A 222 -6.86 -9.96 -2.22
CA LEU A 222 -5.80 -10.96 -2.06
C LEU A 222 -4.49 -10.40 -1.48
N ARG A 223 -4.13 -9.15 -1.79
CA ARG A 223 -2.78 -8.63 -1.53
C ARG A 223 -2.71 -7.65 -0.36
N LEU A 224 -3.82 -7.05 0.05
CA LEU A 224 -3.85 -6.09 1.16
C LEU A 224 -4.22 -6.78 2.48
N SER A 225 -3.24 -6.83 3.39
CA SER A 225 -3.43 -7.26 4.78
C SER A 225 -3.24 -6.09 5.72
N ILE A 226 -4.33 -5.64 6.36
CA ILE A 226 -4.34 -4.55 7.33
C ILE A 226 -4.91 -5.03 8.67
N ASN A 227 -4.31 -4.55 9.76
CA ASN A 227 -4.85 -4.75 11.11
C ASN A 227 -5.66 -3.53 11.52
N ILE A 228 -6.99 -3.64 11.46
CA ILE A 228 -7.88 -2.57 11.95
C ILE A 228 -7.79 -2.58 13.47
N THR A 229 -7.17 -1.55 14.04
CA THR A 229 -6.91 -1.46 15.48
C THR A 229 -7.77 -0.38 16.13
N ARG A 230 -8.37 -0.69 17.29
CA ARG A 230 -9.14 0.25 18.13
C ARG A 230 -8.76 0.07 19.59
N GLU A 231 -8.74 1.16 20.35
CA GLU A 231 -8.59 1.12 21.81
C GLU A 231 -9.98 1.12 22.45
N VAL A 232 -10.18 0.24 23.43
CA VAL A 232 -11.42 0.15 24.20
C VAL A 232 -11.46 1.29 25.21
N MET A 233 -12.33 2.28 24.97
CA MET A 233 -12.39 3.48 25.81
C MET A 233 -13.14 3.27 27.14
N GLU A 234 -14.05 2.30 27.18
CA GLU A 234 -14.83 1.90 28.34
C GLU A 234 -15.13 0.40 28.31
N PRO A 235 -15.31 -0.28 29.46
CA PRO A 235 -15.56 -1.70 29.47
C PRO A 235 -16.83 -2.07 28.68
N MET A 236 -16.71 -3.04 27.78
CA MET A 236 -17.81 -3.46 26.89
C MET A 236 -17.83 -4.98 26.71
N THR A 237 -18.89 -5.51 26.10
CA THR A 237 -18.99 -6.94 25.75
C THR A 237 -19.21 -7.07 24.25
N VAL A 238 -18.46 -7.97 23.60
CA VAL A 238 -18.58 -8.32 22.17
C VAL A 238 -18.67 -9.84 22.08
N ASP A 239 -19.75 -10.38 21.51
CA ASP A 239 -20.02 -11.83 21.40
C ASP A 239 -19.62 -12.61 22.66
N ASP A 240 -20.21 -12.22 23.80
CA ASP A 240 -19.99 -12.81 25.13
C ASP A 240 -18.57 -12.62 25.74
N HIS A 241 -17.66 -11.94 25.04
CA HIS A 241 -16.33 -11.60 25.54
C HIS A 241 -16.33 -10.22 26.20
N LYS A 242 -15.95 -10.15 27.48
CA LYS A 242 -15.77 -8.88 28.20
C LYS A 242 -14.43 -8.26 27.84
N LEU A 243 -14.47 -7.02 27.38
CA LEU A 243 -13.30 -6.22 27.03
C LEU A 243 -13.10 -5.14 28.10
N GLU A 244 -11.88 -5.01 28.58
CA GLU A 244 -11.51 -4.01 29.59
C GLU A 244 -11.08 -2.69 28.93
N LYS A 245 -11.30 -1.58 29.63
CA LYS A 245 -10.80 -0.27 29.21
C LYS A 245 -9.28 -0.29 29.03
N GLY A 246 -8.80 0.29 27.94
CA GLY A 246 -7.39 0.33 27.56
C GLY A 246 -6.91 -0.90 26.76
N SER A 247 -7.76 -1.90 26.55
CA SER A 247 -7.44 -3.03 25.68
C SER A 247 -7.37 -2.60 24.21
N LEU A 248 -6.48 -3.21 23.43
CA LEU A 248 -6.43 -3.05 21.98
C LEU A 248 -7.23 -4.16 21.30
N LEU A 249 -8.28 -3.78 20.56
CA LEU A 249 -9.00 -4.65 19.65
C LEU A 249 -8.33 -4.61 18.28
N GLN A 250 -8.03 -5.79 17.72
CA GLN A 250 -7.46 -5.93 16.38
C GLN A 250 -8.35 -6.82 15.53
N ALA A 251 -8.67 -6.35 14.34
CA ALA A 251 -9.37 -7.12 13.30
C ALA A 251 -8.48 -7.18 12.05
N PRO A 252 -7.73 -8.28 11.85
CA PRO A 252 -6.96 -8.52 10.64
C PRO A 252 -7.89 -8.72 9.44
N SER A 253 -7.75 -7.91 8.40
CA SER A 253 -8.61 -7.97 7.20
C SER A 253 -8.43 -9.24 6.39
N GLU A 254 -7.21 -9.81 6.40
CA GLU A 254 -6.84 -10.99 5.63
C GLU A 254 -7.74 -12.20 5.92
N MET A 255 -8.11 -12.42 7.19
CA MET A 255 -9.00 -13.53 7.55
C MET A 255 -10.37 -13.44 6.86
N ALA A 256 -10.91 -12.23 6.73
CA ALA A 256 -12.18 -12.01 6.04
C ALA A 256 -12.02 -12.09 4.52
N HIS A 257 -10.88 -11.64 3.98
CA HIS A 257 -10.63 -11.63 2.54
C HIS A 257 -10.42 -13.03 1.95
N TYR A 258 -9.85 -13.96 2.71
CA TYR A 258 -9.63 -15.36 2.30
C TYR A 258 -10.71 -16.33 2.80
N GLY A 259 -11.78 -15.81 3.41
CA GLY A 259 -12.87 -16.64 3.93
C GLY A 259 -13.66 -17.31 2.80
N GLU A 260 -13.43 -18.60 2.59
CA GLU A 260 -14.15 -19.41 1.57
C GLU A 260 -15.67 -19.32 1.73
N ALA A 261 -16.19 -19.21 2.96
CA ALA A 261 -17.63 -19.07 3.20
C ALA A 261 -18.26 -17.82 2.56
N VAL A 262 -17.45 -16.83 2.17
CA VAL A 262 -17.90 -15.57 1.56
C VAL A 262 -17.43 -15.46 0.10
N TRP A 263 -16.22 -15.93 -0.20
CA TRP A 263 -15.53 -15.67 -1.46
C TRP A 263 -15.36 -16.91 -2.36
N ASP A 264 -15.84 -18.08 -1.94
CA ASP A 264 -15.92 -19.27 -2.80
C ASP A 264 -16.85 -19.00 -3.99
N ALA A 265 -16.38 -19.37 -5.18
CA ALA A 265 -17.18 -19.40 -6.40
C ALA A 265 -16.92 -20.73 -7.13
N GLU A 266 -17.90 -21.17 -7.92
CA GLU A 266 -17.79 -22.46 -8.62
C GLU A 266 -16.53 -22.51 -9.50
N GLY A 267 -15.59 -23.38 -9.12
CA GLY A 267 -14.31 -23.53 -9.82
C GLY A 267 -13.24 -22.49 -9.45
N HIS A 268 -13.49 -21.59 -8.50
CA HIS A 268 -12.59 -20.51 -8.10
C HIS A 268 -12.52 -20.40 -6.56
N PRO A 269 -11.48 -20.98 -5.92
CA PRO A 269 -11.30 -20.88 -4.48
C PRO A 269 -10.91 -19.44 -4.07
N ALA A 270 -11.25 -19.04 -2.84
CA ALA A 270 -10.98 -17.69 -2.35
C ALA A 270 -9.49 -17.33 -2.35
N SER A 271 -8.58 -18.31 -2.32
CA SER A 271 -7.13 -18.07 -2.40
C SER A 271 -6.60 -17.69 -3.79
N GLU A 272 -7.41 -17.86 -4.83
CA GLU A 272 -7.01 -17.60 -6.22
C GLU A 272 -7.58 -16.27 -6.73
N PHE A 273 -6.85 -15.67 -7.67
CA PHE A 273 -7.26 -14.41 -8.31
C PHE A 273 -8.32 -14.68 -9.37
N TRP A 274 -9.45 -13.99 -9.26
CA TRP A 274 -10.51 -14.04 -10.24
C TRP A 274 -10.90 -12.65 -10.74
N ALA A 275 -10.52 -12.35 -12.00
CA ALA A 275 -10.69 -11.03 -12.59
C ALA A 275 -12.15 -10.56 -12.70
N GLU A 276 -13.12 -11.48 -12.75
CA GLU A 276 -14.55 -11.17 -12.90
C GLU A 276 -15.32 -11.24 -11.57
N SER A 277 -14.62 -11.45 -10.46
CA SER A 277 -15.21 -11.62 -9.11
C SER A 277 -16.14 -10.49 -8.65
N HIS A 278 -15.96 -9.29 -9.18
CA HIS A 278 -16.75 -8.11 -8.82
C HIS A 278 -17.59 -7.59 -10.01
N ILE A 279 -17.83 -8.45 -11.01
CA ILE A 279 -18.65 -8.12 -12.18
C ILE A 279 -20.01 -8.83 -12.06
N THR A 280 -21.09 -8.10 -12.27
CA THR A 280 -22.43 -8.66 -12.39
C THR A 280 -22.91 -8.48 -13.82
N TYR A 281 -23.29 -9.58 -14.46
CA TYR A 281 -23.86 -9.58 -15.81
C TYR A 281 -25.38 -9.42 -15.72
N PHE A 282 -25.91 -8.49 -16.50
CA PHE A 282 -27.34 -8.31 -16.66
C PHE A 282 -27.72 -8.64 -18.10
N GLU A 283 -28.73 -9.50 -18.25
CA GLU A 283 -29.36 -9.70 -19.54
C GLU A 283 -30.22 -8.45 -19.85
N MET A 284 -29.86 -7.71 -20.89
CA MET A 284 -30.70 -6.61 -21.38
C MET A 284 -31.59 -7.15 -22.48
N THR A 285 -32.87 -7.33 -22.18
CA THR A 285 -33.85 -7.60 -23.23
C THR A 285 -34.10 -6.36 -24.07
N ASP A 286 -34.09 -6.50 -25.40
CA ASP A 286 -34.46 -5.43 -26.33
C ASP A 286 -35.94 -5.00 -26.14
N GLU A 287 -36.35 -3.91 -26.80
CA GLU A 287 -37.75 -3.43 -26.76
C GLU A 287 -38.77 -4.47 -27.27
N ALA A 288 -38.30 -5.53 -27.94
CA ALA A 288 -39.10 -6.65 -28.42
C ALA A 288 -39.09 -7.87 -27.47
N GLY A 289 -38.41 -7.78 -26.33
CA GLY A 289 -38.32 -8.83 -25.32
C GLY A 289 -37.37 -9.98 -25.67
N ASN A 290 -36.48 -9.80 -26.64
CA ASN A 290 -35.42 -10.77 -26.94
C ASN A 290 -34.19 -10.48 -26.07
N LEU A 291 -33.57 -11.55 -25.57
CA LEU A 291 -32.28 -11.50 -24.89
C LEU A 291 -31.14 -11.10 -25.84
#